data_AF-A0A8T1SQZ7-F1
#
_entry.id   AF-A0A8T1SQZ7-F1
#
_cell.length_a   1.000
_cell.length_b   1.000
_cell.length_c   1.000
_cell.angle_alpha   90.00
_cell.angle_beta   90.00
_cell.angle_gamma   90.00
#
_symmetry.space_group_name_H-M   'P 1'
#
loop_
_entity.id
_entity.type
_entity.pdbx_description
1 polymer ?
#
loop_
_entity_poly.entity_id
_entity_poly.type
_entity_poly.pdbx_seq_one_letter_code
_entity_poly.pdbx_strand_id
1 'polypeptide(L)'
;APRDHLYTFMRHTLHFLTLVSRPDTKWWDYLPPKAGEEPWWASLYFTLVPWPAGDIGWRLLHGAVSTGVHLVRFTPVPEACPFCSVRENLTHAYSECARLQPLFRFLQDLLLRFWLH
;
A
#
# COMPACT_ATOMS: atom_id res chain seq x y z
N ALA A 1 19.40 19.77 24.60
CA ALA A 1 19.82 20.52 23.40
C ALA A 1 20.80 19.72 22.53
N PRO A 2 22.12 19.57 22.81
CA PRO A 2 23.02 18.85 21.88
C PRO A 2 22.81 17.33 21.85
N ARG A 3 22.42 16.72 22.99
CA ARG A 3 22.16 15.28 23.11
C ARG A 3 20.92 14.83 22.33
N ASP A 4 19.88 15.65 22.33
CA ASP A 4 18.62 15.37 21.61
C ASP A 4 18.82 15.44 20.09
N HIS A 5 19.67 16.36 19.62
CA HIS A 5 20.05 16.45 18.21
C HIS A 5 20.87 15.25 17.77
N LEU A 6 21.85 14.83 18.58
CA LEU A 6 22.63 13.61 18.30
C LEU A 6 21.75 12.37 18.28
N TYR A 7 20.83 12.22 19.24
CA TYR A 7 19.89 11.10 19.27
C TYR A 7 18.96 11.09 18.06
N THR A 8 18.40 12.24 17.69
CA THR A 8 17.53 12.38 16.51
C THR A 8 18.29 12.06 15.23
N PHE A 9 19.51 12.57 15.10
CA PHE A 9 20.39 12.29 13.97
C PHE A 9 20.71 10.79 13.86
N MET A 10 21.18 10.16 14.93
CA MET A 10 21.46 8.72 14.95
C MET A 10 20.23 7.89 14.57
N ARG A 11 19.05 8.24 15.10
CA ARG A 11 17.80 7.57 14.76
C ARG A 11 17.46 7.72 13.27
N HIS A 12 17.62 8.92 12.69
CA HIS A 12 17.36 9.16 11.28
C HIS A 12 18.37 8.43 10.39
N THR A 13 19.65 8.42 10.76
CA THR A 13 20.69 7.68 10.05
C THR A 13 20.44 6.18 10.09
N LEU A 14 20.14 5.61 11.26
CA LEU A 14 19.81 4.19 11.39
C LEU A 14 18.55 3.84 10.58
N HIS A 15 17.51 4.68 10.67
CA HIS A 15 16.29 4.48 9.90
C HIS A 15 16.59 4.52 8.38
N PHE A 16 17.32 5.52 7.91
CA PHE A 16 17.76 5.62 6.52
C PHE A 16 18.54 4.38 6.08
N LEU A 17 19.52 3.93 6.87
CA LEU A 17 20.32 2.73 6.56
C LEU A 17 19.46 1.47 6.48
N THR A 18 18.39 1.37 7.29
CA THR A 18 17.43 0.24 7.19
C THR A 18 16.51 0.31 5.97
N LEU A 19 16.40 1.48 5.33
CA LEU A 19 15.54 1.73 4.18
C LEU A 19 16.30 1.80 2.84
N VAL A 20 17.58 2.16 2.82
CA VAL A 20 18.35 2.45 1.60
C VAL A 20 18.41 1.28 0.60
N SER A 21 18.30 0.05 1.09
CA SER A 21 18.31 -1.18 0.30
C SER A 21 16.92 -1.76 0.07
N ARG A 22 15.88 -1.10 0.61
CA ARG A 22 14.49 -1.52 0.41
C ARG A 22 13.93 -0.84 -0.82
N PRO A 23 13.14 -1.55 -1.63
CA PRO A 23 12.34 -0.90 -2.65
C PRO A 23 11.46 0.17 -1.99
N ASP A 24 11.33 1.31 -2.66
CA ASP A 24 10.52 2.47 -2.26
C ASP A 24 9.02 2.15 -2.15
N THR A 25 8.61 1.00 -2.68
CA THR A 25 7.24 0.51 -2.63
C THR A 25 7.14 -1.01 -2.77
N LYS A 26 6.04 -1.60 -2.27
CA LYS A 26 5.70 -3.00 -2.53
C LYS A 26 5.31 -3.26 -4.00
N TRP A 27 5.07 -2.22 -4.80
CA TRP A 27 4.77 -2.41 -6.23
C TRP A 27 5.87 -3.10 -7.00
N TRP A 28 7.12 -3.08 -6.52
CA TRP A 28 8.19 -3.86 -7.13
C TRP A 28 7.84 -5.36 -7.24
N ASP A 29 7.03 -5.89 -6.32
CA ASP A 29 6.59 -7.29 -6.32
C ASP A 29 5.43 -7.55 -7.30
N TYR A 30 4.59 -6.54 -7.58
CA TYR A 30 3.34 -6.68 -8.34
C TYR A 30 3.42 -6.12 -9.77
N LEU A 31 4.15 -5.03 -9.95
CA LEU A 31 4.38 -4.30 -11.19
C LEU A 31 5.88 -3.98 -11.32
N PRO A 32 6.74 -5.00 -11.47
CA PRO A 32 8.16 -4.77 -11.64
C PRO A 32 8.38 -3.91 -12.90
N PRO A 33 9.08 -2.76 -12.79
CA PRO A 33 9.44 -1.98 -13.97
C PRO A 33 10.36 -2.79 -14.87
N LYS A 34 10.31 -2.54 -16.19
CA LYS A 34 11.29 -3.12 -17.10
C LYS A 34 12.67 -2.54 -16.81
N ALA A 35 13.72 -3.26 -17.19
CA ALA A 35 15.10 -2.83 -16.95
C ALA A 35 15.33 -1.42 -17.55
N GLY A 36 15.62 -0.45 -16.68
CA GLY A 36 15.87 0.95 -17.06
C GLY A 36 14.64 1.87 -17.03
N GLU A 37 13.45 1.37 -16.67
CA GLU A 37 12.25 2.19 -16.50
C GLU A 37 12.04 2.58 -15.03
N GLU A 38 11.60 3.81 -14.78
CA GLU A 38 11.09 4.18 -13.46
C GLU A 38 9.70 3.58 -13.21
N PRO A 39 9.33 3.33 -11.94
CA PRO A 39 8.02 2.79 -11.61
C PRO A 39 6.88 3.73 -12.03
N TRP A 40 6.15 3.37 -13.08
CA TRP A 40 5.09 4.22 -13.66
C TRP A 40 3.79 4.27 -12.84
N TRP A 41 3.70 3.50 -11.76
CA TRP A 41 2.51 3.49 -10.89
C TRP A 41 2.28 4.84 -10.20
N ALA A 42 3.35 5.61 -9.93
CA ALA A 42 3.24 6.89 -9.22
C ALA A 42 2.46 7.93 -10.04
N SER A 43 2.70 8.01 -11.36
CA SER A 43 1.99 8.93 -12.26
C SER A 43 0.52 8.55 -12.43
N LEU A 44 0.23 7.25 -12.57
CA LEU A 44 -1.14 6.73 -12.64
C LEU A 44 -1.91 7.04 -11.36
N TYR A 45 -1.27 6.85 -10.20
CA TYR A 45 -1.92 7.05 -8.92
C TYR A 45 -2.16 8.52 -8.58
N PHE A 46 -1.17 9.39 -8.84
CA PHE A 46 -1.29 10.83 -8.58
C PHE A 46 -2.40 11.48 -9.41
N THR A 47 -2.63 10.97 -10.63
CA THR A 47 -3.71 11.43 -11.51
C THR A 47 -5.09 11.09 -10.93
N LEU A 48 -5.23 9.93 -10.28
CA LEU A 48 -6.50 9.46 -9.72
C LEU A 48 -6.74 9.97 -8.29
N VAL A 49 -5.67 10.22 -7.54
CA VAL A 49 -5.70 10.59 -6.13
C VAL A 49 -4.77 11.79 -5.89
N PRO A 50 -5.30 13.02 -5.82
CA PRO A 50 -4.49 14.23 -5.68
C PRO A 50 -3.79 14.36 -4.32
N TRP A 51 -4.18 13.57 -3.32
CA TRP A 51 -3.55 13.53 -1.98
C TRP A 51 -3.19 12.09 -1.56
N PRO A 52 -2.20 11.45 -2.23
CA PRO A 52 -1.92 10.02 -2.06
C PRO A 52 -1.51 9.67 -0.63
N ALA A 53 -0.70 10.52 0.02
CA ALA A 53 -0.25 10.27 1.39
C ALA A 53 -1.39 10.19 2.43
N GLY A 54 -2.56 10.77 2.14
CA GLY A 54 -3.76 10.69 2.97
C GLY A 54 -4.66 9.49 2.64
N ASP A 55 -4.49 8.89 1.47
CA ASP A 55 -5.36 7.86 0.94
C ASP A 55 -5.09 6.48 1.56
N ILE A 56 -6.16 5.76 1.89
CA ILE A 56 -6.06 4.45 2.53
C ILE A 56 -5.52 3.39 1.56
N GLY A 57 -5.89 3.47 0.28
CA GLY A 57 -5.36 2.63 -0.78
C GLY A 57 -3.86 2.85 -0.93
N TRP A 58 -3.40 4.10 -1.03
CA TRP A 58 -1.97 4.42 -1.09
C TRP A 58 -1.21 3.90 0.14
N ARG A 59 -1.78 4.06 1.33
CA ARG A 59 -1.15 3.57 2.57
C ARG A 59 -1.11 2.04 2.61
N LEU A 60 -2.17 1.36 2.20
CA LEU A 60 -2.21 -0.11 2.11
C LEU A 60 -1.16 -0.62 1.12
N LEU A 61 -1.13 0.01 -0.04
CA LEU A 61 -0.25 -0.28 -1.15
C LEU A 61 1.23 -0.15 -0.78
N HIS A 62 1.59 0.91 -0.06
CA HIS A 62 2.96 1.12 0.41
C HIS A 62 3.26 0.42 1.75
N GLY A 63 2.30 -0.32 2.33
CA GLY A 63 2.44 -0.86 3.68
C GLY A 63 2.63 0.22 4.76
N ALA A 64 2.27 1.48 4.45
CA ALA A 64 2.40 2.67 5.27
C ALA A 64 1.12 2.96 6.07
N VAL A 65 0.39 1.91 6.47
CA VAL A 65 -0.81 2.08 7.28
C VAL A 65 -0.41 2.25 8.75
N SER A 66 -0.59 3.47 9.27
CA SER A 66 -0.62 3.66 10.72
C SER A 66 -1.81 2.86 11.27
N THR A 67 -1.48 1.74 11.90
CA THR A 67 -2.44 0.75 12.39
C THR A 67 -3.40 1.37 13.39
N GLY A 68 -2.96 2.31 14.25
CA GLY A 68 -3.78 2.90 15.30
C GLY A 68 -5.06 3.60 14.82
N VAL A 69 -5.00 4.51 13.85
CA VAL A 69 -6.18 5.29 13.41
C VAL A 69 -7.15 4.43 12.59
N HIS A 70 -6.63 3.47 11.83
CA HIS A 70 -7.44 2.61 10.97
C HIS A 70 -8.06 1.45 11.78
N LEU A 71 -7.34 0.90 12.76
CA LEU A 71 -7.86 -0.11 13.69
C LEU A 71 -9.08 0.41 14.47
N VAL A 72 -9.09 1.68 14.88
CA VAL A 72 -10.23 2.29 15.60
C VAL A 72 -11.52 2.28 14.78
N ARG A 73 -11.43 2.40 13.44
CA ARG A 73 -12.60 2.30 12.56
C ARG A 73 -13.01 0.86 12.27
N PHE A 74 -12.08 -0.07 12.47
CA PHE A 74 -12.22 -1.45 12.09
C PHE A 74 -12.59 -2.36 13.27
N THR A 75 -12.65 -1.83 14.49
CA THR A 75 -13.01 -2.63 15.66
C THR A 75 -14.51 -2.99 15.70
N PRO A 76 -14.84 -4.26 16.00
CA PRO A 76 -13.91 -5.39 16.17
C PRO A 76 -13.59 -6.02 14.81
N VAL A 77 -12.30 -6.03 14.41
CA VAL A 77 -11.87 -6.82 13.25
C VAL A 77 -12.02 -8.27 13.67
N PRO A 78 -12.87 -9.07 13.01
CA PRO A 78 -12.98 -10.48 13.34
C PRO A 78 -11.62 -11.14 13.12
N GLU A 79 -11.21 -12.07 13.98
CA GLU A 79 -9.91 -12.76 13.85
C GLU A 79 -9.74 -13.44 12.49
N ALA A 80 -10.85 -13.82 11.87
CA ALA A 80 -10.94 -14.42 10.55
C ALA A 80 -11.97 -13.71 9.67
N CYS A 81 -11.68 -13.70 8.37
CA CYS A 81 -12.56 -13.19 7.34
C CYS A 81 -13.88 -13.98 7.31
N PRO A 82 -15.05 -13.32 7.35
CA PRO A 82 -16.32 -14.04 7.27
C PRO A 82 -16.59 -14.66 5.89
N PHE A 83 -15.79 -14.32 4.86
CA PHE A 83 -15.98 -14.80 3.50
C PHE A 83 -15.04 -15.95 3.12
N CYS A 84 -13.85 -16.02 3.70
CA CYS A 84 -12.85 -17.04 3.34
C CYS A 84 -12.06 -17.61 4.53
N SER A 85 -12.41 -17.21 5.76
CA SER A 85 -11.83 -17.72 7.01
C SER A 85 -10.32 -17.52 7.18
N VAL A 86 -9.66 -16.79 6.27
CA VAL A 86 -8.27 -16.34 6.42
C VAL A 86 -8.20 -15.23 7.47
N ARG A 87 -7.07 -15.10 8.18
CA ARG A 87 -6.84 -14.03 9.16
C ARG A 87 -7.18 -12.66 8.57
N GLU A 88 -8.17 -11.97 9.13
CA GLU A 88 -8.58 -10.66 8.63
C GLU A 88 -7.56 -9.61 9.07
N ASN A 89 -7.09 -8.84 8.10
CA ASN A 89 -6.28 -7.65 8.30
C ASN A 89 -6.64 -6.67 7.17
N LEU A 90 -6.13 -5.43 7.23
CA LEU A 90 -6.50 -4.43 6.22
C LEU A 90 -6.08 -4.84 4.80
N THR A 91 -4.92 -5.45 4.64
CA THR A 91 -4.47 -5.96 3.33
C THR A 91 -5.42 -7.06 2.84
N HIS A 92 -5.81 -7.98 3.70
CA HIS A 92 -6.80 -9.00 3.35
C HIS A 92 -8.14 -8.36 2.93
N ALA A 93 -8.67 -7.44 3.74
CA ALA A 93 -9.96 -6.79 3.53
C ALA A 93 -10.06 -6.05 2.19
N TYR A 94 -8.96 -5.45 1.73
CA TYR A 94 -8.94 -4.51 0.60
C TYR A 94 -8.25 -5.04 -0.67
N SER A 95 -7.41 -6.07 -0.59
CA SER A 95 -6.69 -6.57 -1.78
C SER A 95 -6.69 -8.08 -1.95
N GLU A 96 -6.70 -8.87 -0.87
CA GLU A 96 -6.45 -10.33 -0.98
C GLU A 96 -7.71 -11.18 -0.83
N CYS A 97 -8.79 -10.66 -0.24
CA CYS A 97 -9.98 -11.44 0.02
C CYS A 97 -10.67 -11.91 -1.26
N ALA A 98 -11.05 -13.19 -1.31
CA ALA A 98 -11.77 -13.80 -2.43
C ALA A 98 -13.08 -13.08 -2.78
N ARG A 99 -13.70 -12.37 -1.82
CA ARG A 99 -14.91 -11.56 -2.06
C ARG A 99 -14.71 -10.45 -3.10
N LEU A 100 -13.47 -9.99 -3.29
CA LEU A 100 -13.12 -8.93 -4.22
C LEU A 100 -12.95 -9.44 -5.66
N GLN A 101 -12.88 -10.76 -5.87
CA GLN A 101 -12.67 -11.36 -7.19
C GLN A 101 -13.69 -10.90 -8.25
N PRO A 102 -15.02 -10.83 -7.97
CA PRO A 102 -15.97 -10.32 -8.94
C PRO A 102 -15.73 -8.85 -9.30
N LEU A 103 -15.37 -8.02 -8.33
CA LEU A 103 -15.03 -6.61 -8.55
C LEU A 103 -13.78 -6.49 -9.42
N PHE A 104 -12.72 -7.24 -9.14
CA PHE A 104 -11.49 -7.22 -9.94
C PHE A 104 -11.72 -7.69 -11.36
N ARG A 105 -12.54 -8.73 -11.59
CA ARG A 105 -12.94 -9.14 -12.94
C ARG A 105 -13.69 -8.03 -13.67
N PHE A 106 -14.64 -7.38 -13.00
CA PHE A 106 -15.36 -6.25 -13.59
C PHE A 106 -14.44 -5.07 -13.96
N LEU A 107 -13.49 -4.73 -13.08
CA LEU A 107 -12.51 -3.68 -13.34
C LEU A 107 -11.56 -4.06 -14.49
N GLN A 108 -11.14 -5.32 -14.58
CA GLN A 108 -10.37 -5.83 -15.71
C GLN A 108 -11.15 -5.73 -17.01
N ASP A 109 -12.42 -6.15 -17.04
CA ASP A 109 -13.28 -6.04 -18.21
C ASP A 109 -13.46 -4.58 -18.66
N LEU A 110 -13.63 -3.65 -17.71
CA LEU A 110 -13.69 -2.22 -18.01
C LEU A 110 -12.38 -1.71 -18.61
N LEU A 111 -11.23 -2.05 -18.03
CA LEU A 111 -9.93 -1.65 -18.56
C LEU A 111 -9.72 -2.18 -19.98
N LEU A 112 -10.03 -3.45 -20.23
CA LEU A 112 -9.90 -4.05 -21.55
C LEU A 112 -10.83 -3.39 -22.59
N ARG A 113 -12.02 -2.95 -22.18
CA ARG A 113 -13.00 -2.32 -23.08
C ARG A 113 -12.74 -0.85 -23.37
N PHE A 114 -12.20 -0.10 -22.40
CA PHE A 114 -12.15 1.36 -22.48
C PHE A 114 -10.73 1.95 -22.53
N TRP A 115 -9.69 1.19 -22.20
CA TRP A 115 -8.31 1.70 -22.09
C TRP A 115 -7.32 1.11 -23.10
N LEU A 116 -7.69 0.06 -23.84
CA LEU A 116 -6.87 -0.53 -24.92
C LEU A 116 -7.30 -0.08 -26.33
N HIS A 117 -8.20 0.91 -26.42
CA HIS A 117 -8.62 1.59 -27.65
C HIS A 117 -8.35 3.08 -27.52
#